data_AF-A0A8J2J8M2-F1
#
_entry.id   AF-A0A8J2J8M2-F1
#
_cell.length_a   1.000
_cell.length_b   1.000
_cell.length_c   1.000
_cell.angle_alpha   90.00
_cell.angle_beta   90.00
_cell.angle_gamma   90.00
#
_symmetry.space_group_name_H-M   'P 1'
#
loop_
_entity.id
_entity.type
_entity.pdbx_description
1 polymer ?
#
loop_
_entity_poly.entity_id
_entity_poly.type
_entity_poly.pdbx_seq_one_letter_code
_entity_poly.pdbx_strand_id
1 'polypeptide(L)'
;MFSMGILFIYVTGMFLSWKFQATSCLIVTLLWFGLLFTIPESSLSLYGTGNVDKARQFLMSVRRWEDINEIGHFEDEPSNVRQGDQYSDTASVHSFLTSIVWKPILMVTALQFFLQLGGVVPIICYAHDVFKIAVGEAANLEFYLVIFGAVNLVTTFVGGINMDQKERRLLMLVSQVLLTLTLVMLGTFVYLRDNQDIKIIQSCEWVPNVCLIVYIIIYPVGVGTVPGILSGEILHSSAKGFSNSVVMVLTSIFGFLTMFYFKLTIIALGPWGLFWCFAVITFLGLLFSYFNLP
;
A
#
# COMPACT_ATOMS: atom_id res chain seq x y z
N MET A 1 8.14 -2.64 5.42
CA MET A 1 8.48 -1.37 6.11
C MET A 1 7.25 -0.64 6.62
N PHE A 2 6.24 -0.36 5.78
CA PHE A 2 5.02 0.36 6.20
C PHE A 2 4.32 -0.25 7.43
N SER A 3 4.13 -1.57 7.46
CA SER A 3 3.48 -2.28 8.58
C SER A 3 4.27 -2.24 9.90
N MET A 4 5.61 -2.11 9.85
CA MET A 4 6.42 -1.91 11.05
C MET A 4 6.18 -0.53 11.65
N GLY A 5 6.05 0.50 10.81
CA GLY A 5 5.70 1.84 11.25
C GLY A 5 4.33 1.91 11.91
N ILE A 6 3.33 1.22 11.33
CA ILE A 6 1.99 1.11 11.92
C ILE A 6 2.04 0.47 13.32
N LEU A 7 2.73 -0.67 13.46
CA LEU A 7 2.91 -1.32 14.76
C LEU A 7 3.61 -0.40 15.77
N PHE A 8 4.68 0.28 15.35
CA PHE A 8 5.40 1.22 16.21
C PHE A 8 4.48 2.34 16.72
N ILE A 9 3.63 2.90 15.84
CA ILE A 9 2.67 3.95 16.20
C ILE A 9 1.62 3.41 17.17
N TYR A 10 1.09 2.21 16.98
CA TYR A 10 0.09 1.65 17.91
C TYR A 10 0.68 1.28 19.27
N VAL A 11 1.89 0.72 19.31
CA VAL A 11 2.58 0.41 20.58
C VAL A 11 2.92 1.69 21.34
N THR A 12 3.51 2.69 20.68
CA THR A 12 3.82 3.96 21.32
C THR A 12 2.55 4.70 21.74
N GLY A 13 1.47 4.65 20.94
CA GLY A 13 0.19 5.26 21.26
C GLY A 13 -0.51 4.67 22.48
N MET A 14 -0.22 3.41 22.85
CA MET A 14 -0.76 2.77 24.06
C MET A 14 -0.08 3.27 25.35
N PHE A 15 1.21 3.62 25.31
CA PHE A 15 1.97 3.96 26.51
C PHE A 15 2.32 5.45 26.65
N LEU A 16 2.38 6.19 25.53
CA LEU A 16 2.86 7.55 25.48
C LEU A 16 1.73 8.52 25.13
N SER A 17 1.74 9.71 25.75
CA SER A 17 0.90 10.82 25.28
C SER A 17 1.29 11.26 23.87
N TRP A 18 0.34 11.85 23.13
CA TRP A 18 0.51 12.26 21.73
C TRP A 18 1.78 13.08 21.45
N LYS A 19 2.22 13.93 22.39
CA LYS A 19 3.44 14.74 22.27
C LYS A 19 4.69 13.86 22.24
N PHE A 20 4.80 12.91 23.17
CA PHE A 20 5.95 12.00 23.23
C PHE A 20 5.95 11.02 22.06
N GLN A 21 4.77 10.59 21.61
CA GLN A 21 4.63 9.79 20.41
C GLN A 21 5.17 10.53 19.16
N ALA A 22 4.80 11.79 18.97
CA ALA A 22 5.32 12.62 17.88
C ALA A 22 6.85 12.81 17.97
N THR A 23 7.38 13.05 19.17
CA THR A 23 8.83 13.15 19.38
C THR A 23 9.55 11.85 19.03
N SER A 24 8.98 10.69 19.35
CA SER A 24 9.58 9.39 19.00
C SER A 24 9.70 9.19 17.48
N CYS A 25 8.68 9.59 16.72
CA CYS A 25 8.72 9.56 15.26
C CYS A 25 9.79 10.49 14.68
N LEU A 26 9.96 11.67 15.29
CA LEU A 26 11.01 12.63 14.89
C LEU A 26 12.41 12.05 15.11
N ILE A 27 12.64 11.38 16.25
CA ILE A 27 13.92 10.72 16.55
C ILE A 27 14.24 9.65 15.51
N VAL A 28 13.28 8.76 15.20
CA VAL A 28 13.47 7.71 14.18
C VAL A 28 13.77 8.32 12.80
N THR A 29 13.12 9.42 12.45
CA THR A 29 13.34 10.11 11.17
C THR A 29 14.73 10.75 11.10
N LEU A 30 15.20 11.40 12.17
CA LEU A 30 16.54 11.98 12.24
C LEU A 30 17.63 10.90 12.18
N LEU A 31 17.41 9.76 12.84
CA LEU A 31 18.32 8.61 12.76
C LEU A 31 18.42 8.08 11.32
N TRP A 32 17.29 7.94 10.63
CA TRP A 32 17.28 7.56 9.22
C TRP A 32 18.01 8.57 8.34
N PHE A 33 17.79 9.87 8.56
CA PHE A 33 18.48 10.93 7.83
C PHE A 33 20.00 10.89 8.05
N GLY A 34 20.46 10.59 9.27
CA GLY A 34 21.88 10.39 9.56
C GLY A 34 22.48 9.19 8.83
N LEU A 35 21.73 8.08 8.74
CA LEU A 35 22.13 6.87 8.00
C LEU A 35 22.21 7.10 6.48
N LEU A 36 21.45 8.03 5.91
CA LEU A 36 21.53 8.32 4.48
C LEU A 36 22.94 8.77 4.05
N PHE A 37 23.71 9.43 4.93
CA PHE A 37 25.08 9.84 4.62
C PHE A 37 26.07 8.66 4.55
N THR A 38 25.74 7.50 5.14
CA THR A 38 26.59 6.31 5.09
C THR A 38 26.19 5.34 3.99
N ILE A 39 24.99 5.47 3.42
CA ILE A 39 24.49 4.59 2.36
C ILE A 39 25.11 5.00 1.02
N PRO A 40 25.87 4.12 0.36
CA PRO A 40 26.42 4.39 -0.96
C PRO A 40 25.33 4.54 -2.04
N GLU A 41 25.61 5.36 -3.06
CA GLU A 41 24.68 5.60 -4.18
C GLU A 41 24.34 4.32 -4.94
N SER A 42 23.11 4.27 -5.49
CA SER A 42 22.64 3.14 -6.30
C SER A 42 23.53 2.93 -7.53
N SER A 43 23.88 1.67 -7.82
CA SER A 43 24.72 1.28 -8.97
C SER A 43 24.18 1.77 -10.32
N LEU A 44 22.85 1.86 -10.47
CA LEU A 44 22.20 2.39 -11.66
C LEU A 44 22.47 3.90 -11.85
N SER A 45 22.48 4.67 -10.75
CA SER A 45 22.81 6.11 -10.77
C SER A 45 24.30 6.34 -11.10
N LEU A 46 25.18 5.50 -10.55
CA LEU A 46 26.61 5.53 -10.84
C LEU A 46 26.91 5.19 -12.30
N TYR A 47 26.13 4.30 -12.91
CA TYR A 47 26.25 3.94 -14.31
C TYR A 47 25.73 5.07 -15.24
N GLY A 48 24.59 5.67 -14.89
CA GLY A 48 24.00 6.79 -15.64
C GLY A 48 24.88 8.05 -15.64
N THR A 49 25.60 8.31 -14.54
CA THR A 49 26.57 9.41 -14.43
C THR A 49 27.93 9.13 -15.09
N GLY A 50 28.08 7.97 -15.74
CA GLY A 50 29.31 7.57 -16.46
C GLY A 50 30.42 7.00 -15.59
N ASN A 51 30.19 6.77 -14.30
CA ASN A 51 31.18 6.27 -13.35
C ASN A 51 31.14 4.73 -13.26
N VAL A 52 31.39 4.08 -14.40
CA VAL A 52 31.25 2.63 -14.63
C VAL A 52 32.09 1.79 -13.66
N ASP A 53 33.30 2.25 -13.32
CA ASP A 53 34.19 1.52 -12.42
C ASP A 53 33.67 1.44 -10.98
N LYS A 54 33.06 2.54 -10.48
CA LYS A 54 32.44 2.56 -9.15
C LYS A 54 31.16 1.73 -9.11
N ALA A 55 30.36 1.77 -10.18
CA ALA A 55 29.18 0.92 -10.32
C ALA A 55 29.56 -0.57 -10.29
N ARG A 56 30.64 -0.96 -10.98
CA ARG A 56 31.16 -2.33 -10.99
C ARG A 56 31.65 -2.77 -9.61
N GLN A 57 32.42 -1.93 -8.90
CA GLN A 57 32.88 -2.24 -7.54
C GLN A 57 31.73 -2.39 -6.53
N PHE A 58 30.69 -1.55 -6.65
CA PHE A 58 29.48 -1.67 -5.82
C PHE A 58 28.71 -2.96 -6.11
N LEU A 59 28.57 -3.35 -7.38
CA LEU A 59 27.89 -4.59 -7.75
C LEU A 59 28.67 -5.82 -7.27
N MET A 60 30.01 -5.79 -7.35
CA MET A 60 30.88 -6.85 -6.81
C MET A 60 30.71 -7.01 -5.29
N SER A 61 30.56 -5.91 -4.53
CA SER A 61 30.39 -5.97 -3.07
C SER A 61 29.00 -6.44 -2.65
N VAL A 62 27.94 -6.07 -3.37
CA VAL A 62 26.55 -6.41 -3.02
C VAL A 62 26.14 -7.81 -3.51
N ARG A 63 26.57 -8.20 -4.71
CA ARG A 63 26.06 -9.40 -5.39
C ARG A 63 26.97 -10.63 -5.21
N ARG A 64 28.19 -10.47 -4.67
CA ARG A 64 29.23 -11.53 -4.55
C ARG A 64 29.41 -12.30 -5.86
N TRP A 65 29.59 -11.59 -6.98
CA TRP A 65 29.90 -12.25 -8.25
C TRP A 65 31.38 -12.63 -8.24
N GLU A 66 31.65 -13.94 -8.20
CA GLU A 66 33.01 -14.49 -8.22
C GLU A 66 33.54 -14.67 -9.66
N ASP A 67 32.66 -14.63 -10.67
CA ASP A 67 33.01 -14.89 -12.07
C ASP A 67 32.92 -13.66 -12.99
N ILE A 68 34.04 -13.41 -13.66
CA ILE A 68 34.28 -12.29 -14.59
C ILE A 68 33.59 -12.50 -15.95
N ASN A 69 33.07 -13.70 -16.23
CA ASN A 69 32.50 -14.07 -17.53
C ASN A 69 31.00 -13.75 -17.69
N GLU A 70 30.23 -13.53 -16.61
CA GLU A 70 28.85 -13.03 -16.70
C GLU A 70 28.78 -11.51 -16.91
N ILE A 71 29.93 -10.82 -16.87
CA ILE A 71 30.05 -9.37 -17.10
C ILE A 71 29.83 -9.03 -18.59
N GLY A 72 29.99 -10.00 -19.51
CA GLY A 72 29.65 -9.82 -20.93
C GLY A 72 28.14 -9.60 -21.17
N HIS A 73 27.27 -10.24 -20.38
CA HIS A 73 25.83 -9.97 -20.41
C HIS A 73 25.46 -8.60 -19.82
N PHE A 74 26.38 -8.00 -19.06
CA PHE A 74 26.26 -6.65 -18.51
C PHE A 74 26.69 -5.56 -19.49
N GLU A 75 27.23 -5.88 -20.67
CA GLU A 75 27.37 -4.89 -21.76
C GLU A 75 26.08 -4.75 -22.59
N ASP A 76 25.22 -5.78 -22.58
CA ASP A 76 23.92 -5.77 -23.29
C ASP A 76 22.79 -5.12 -22.46
N GLU A 77 22.75 -5.30 -21.14
CA GLU A 77 21.77 -4.68 -20.22
C GLU A 77 21.80 -3.12 -20.20
N PRO A 78 22.96 -2.43 -20.26
CA PRO A 78 23.04 -0.97 -20.28
C PRO A 78 22.71 -0.35 -21.64
N SER A 79 22.55 -1.13 -22.71
CA SER A 79 22.04 -0.60 -23.98
C SER A 79 20.58 -0.13 -23.85
N ASN A 80 19.78 -0.82 -23.03
CA ASN A 80 18.40 -0.45 -22.71
C ASN A 80 18.31 0.72 -21.71
N VAL A 81 19.27 0.85 -20.79
CA VAL A 81 19.32 1.94 -19.79
C VAL A 81 19.87 3.23 -20.41
N ARG A 82 20.93 3.15 -21.23
CA ARG A 82 21.46 4.31 -21.96
C ARG A 82 20.47 4.86 -22.98
N GLN A 83 19.67 4.02 -23.65
CA GLN A 83 18.57 4.51 -24.50
C GLN A 83 17.43 5.15 -23.70
N GLY A 84 17.20 4.73 -22.46
CA GLY A 84 16.21 5.34 -21.55
C GLY A 84 16.66 6.70 -21.00
N ASP A 85 17.91 6.81 -20.58
CA ASP A 85 18.47 8.02 -19.96
C ASP A 85 18.94 9.07 -21.00
N GLN A 86 19.38 8.68 -22.21
CA GLN A 86 19.55 9.68 -23.30
C GLN A 86 18.23 10.33 -23.71
N TYR A 87 17.10 9.70 -23.39
CA TYR A 87 15.78 10.28 -23.53
C TYR A 87 15.42 11.20 -22.34
N SER A 88 16.07 11.09 -21.17
CA SER A 88 15.73 11.88 -20.00
C SER A 88 16.26 13.32 -20.03
N ASP A 89 17.37 13.58 -20.73
CA ASP A 89 18.00 14.90 -20.68
C ASP A 89 17.54 15.89 -21.77
N THR A 90 16.79 15.44 -22.78
CA THR A 90 16.26 16.33 -23.85
C THR A 90 14.90 15.93 -24.43
N ALA A 91 14.20 14.93 -23.89
CA ALA A 91 12.82 14.68 -24.33
C ALA A 91 11.89 15.70 -23.68
N SER A 92 11.50 16.70 -24.48
CA SER A 92 10.38 17.61 -24.23
C SER A 92 9.24 16.89 -23.50
N VAL A 93 8.59 17.59 -22.55
CA VAL A 93 7.36 17.18 -21.84
C VAL A 93 6.30 16.59 -22.80
N HIS A 94 6.37 16.95 -24.08
CA HIS A 94 5.57 16.42 -25.18
C HIS A 94 5.88 14.97 -25.62
N SER A 95 7.11 14.46 -25.49
CA SER A 95 7.44 13.07 -25.84
C SER A 95 6.89 12.09 -24.79
N PHE A 96 6.77 12.54 -23.54
CA PHE A 96 6.10 11.80 -22.47
C PHE A 96 4.58 11.71 -22.68
N LEU A 97 3.97 12.53 -23.54
CA LEU A 97 2.55 12.48 -23.94
C LEU A 97 2.21 11.40 -24.97
N THR A 98 3.17 10.57 -25.36
CA THR A 98 2.93 9.46 -26.30
C THR A 98 2.04 8.40 -25.65
N SER A 99 1.06 7.87 -26.41
CA SER A 99 0.07 6.90 -25.93
C SER A 99 0.67 5.64 -25.29
N ILE A 100 1.94 5.33 -25.59
CA ILE A 100 2.69 4.20 -25.03
C ILE A 100 2.98 4.37 -23.53
N VAL A 101 3.21 5.61 -23.06
CA VAL A 101 3.56 5.90 -21.67
C VAL A 101 2.32 6.22 -20.83
N TRP A 102 1.31 6.89 -21.39
CA TRP A 102 0.12 7.29 -20.62
C TRP A 102 -0.87 6.17 -20.31
N LYS A 103 -1.03 5.20 -21.21
CA LYS A 103 -1.91 4.03 -20.96
C LYS A 103 -1.53 3.26 -19.69
N PRO A 104 -0.27 2.84 -19.49
CA PRO A 104 0.13 2.15 -18.27
C PRO A 104 0.00 3.02 -17.02
N ILE A 105 0.36 4.31 -17.10
CA ILE A 105 0.18 5.28 -16.00
C ILE A 105 -1.29 5.37 -15.60
N LEU A 106 -2.20 5.53 -16.57
CA LEU A 106 -3.62 5.66 -16.31
C LEU A 106 -4.18 4.39 -15.69
N MET A 107 -3.77 3.20 -16.17
CA MET A 107 -4.21 1.92 -15.62
C MET A 107 -3.78 1.75 -14.15
N VAL A 108 -2.51 2.01 -13.83
CA VAL A 108 -2.00 1.93 -12.45
C VAL A 108 -2.66 2.98 -11.56
N THR A 109 -2.85 4.20 -12.07
CA THR A 109 -3.51 5.28 -11.33
C THR A 109 -4.97 4.94 -11.06
N ALA A 110 -5.70 4.41 -12.04
CA ALA A 110 -7.09 3.98 -11.87
C ALA A 110 -7.19 2.83 -10.86
N LEU A 111 -6.24 1.90 -10.88
CA LEU A 111 -6.15 0.85 -9.87
C LEU A 111 -5.99 1.46 -8.48
N GLN A 112 -5.00 2.33 -8.28
CA GLN A 112 -4.75 3.00 -7.01
C GLN A 112 -5.94 3.84 -6.55
N PHE A 113 -6.64 4.50 -7.47
CA PHE A 113 -7.87 5.25 -7.18
C PHE A 113 -8.93 4.38 -6.49
N PHE A 114 -9.23 3.21 -7.04
CA PHE A 114 -10.22 2.30 -6.43
C PHE A 114 -9.77 1.79 -5.06
N LEU A 115 -8.49 1.47 -4.92
CA LEU A 115 -7.95 0.98 -3.65
C LEU A 115 -7.97 2.05 -2.57
N GLN A 116 -7.66 3.28 -2.96
CA GLN A 116 -7.57 4.41 -2.07
C GLN A 116 -8.95 4.87 -1.59
N LEU A 117 -9.92 4.97 -2.51
CA LEU A 117 -11.32 5.25 -2.21
C LEU A 117 -12.03 4.08 -1.50
N GLY A 118 -11.51 2.85 -1.63
CA GLY A 118 -11.98 1.67 -0.89
C GLY A 118 -11.76 1.75 0.63
N GLY A 119 -11.22 2.85 1.14
CA GLY A 119 -11.22 3.15 2.58
C GLY A 119 -10.01 2.63 3.35
N VAL A 120 -9.03 2.05 2.65
CA VAL A 120 -7.81 1.47 3.25
C VAL A 120 -7.10 2.44 4.21
N VAL A 121 -6.78 3.64 3.73
CA VAL A 121 -6.04 4.64 4.51
C VAL A 121 -6.85 5.15 5.71
N PRO A 122 -8.13 5.56 5.56
CA PRO A 122 -8.96 5.91 6.69
C PRO A 122 -9.13 4.77 7.70
N ILE A 123 -9.28 3.52 7.27
CA ILE A 123 -9.42 2.37 8.19
C ILE A 123 -8.18 2.20 9.06
N ILE A 124 -6.97 2.41 8.51
CA ILE A 124 -5.73 2.30 9.28
C ILE A 124 -5.54 3.51 10.21
N CYS A 125 -5.77 4.73 9.72
CA CYS A 125 -5.53 5.93 10.51
C CYS A 125 -6.61 6.21 11.57
N TYR A 126 -7.87 5.91 11.25
CA TYR A 126 -8.99 5.95 12.19
C TYR A 126 -9.31 4.57 12.75
N ALA A 127 -8.33 3.66 12.83
CA ALA A 127 -8.53 2.30 13.33
C ALA A 127 -9.22 2.30 14.70
N HIS A 128 -8.80 3.17 15.61
CA HIS A 128 -9.45 3.33 16.91
C HIS A 128 -10.96 3.62 16.80
N ASP A 129 -11.34 4.58 15.96
CA ASP A 129 -12.75 4.95 15.76
C ASP A 129 -13.52 3.85 15.03
N VAL A 130 -12.91 3.19 14.04
CA VAL A 130 -13.49 2.06 13.31
C VAL A 130 -13.78 0.89 14.23
N PHE A 131 -12.83 0.51 15.10
CA PHE A 131 -13.04 -0.53 16.09
C PHE A 131 -14.11 -0.12 17.12
N LYS A 132 -14.12 1.14 17.57
CA LYS A 132 -15.16 1.65 18.47
C LYS A 132 -16.56 1.57 17.85
N ILE A 133 -16.69 1.90 16.57
CA ILE A 133 -17.95 1.83 15.82
C ILE A 133 -18.39 0.36 15.62
N ALA A 134 -17.46 -0.51 15.24
CA ALA A 134 -17.75 -1.90 14.91
C ALA A 134 -18.07 -2.75 16.15
N VAL A 135 -17.25 -2.63 17.20
CA VAL A 135 -17.27 -3.50 18.38
C VAL A 135 -17.97 -2.83 19.56
N GLY A 136 -17.98 -1.50 19.62
CA GLY A 136 -18.52 -0.72 20.74
C GLY A 136 -17.42 -0.32 21.73
N GLU A 137 -17.81 0.17 22.91
CA GLU A 137 -16.87 0.45 24.00
C GLU A 137 -16.39 -0.84 24.67
N ALA A 138 -15.43 -1.50 24.03
CA ALA A 138 -14.68 -2.58 24.66
C ALA A 138 -13.68 -2.00 25.67
N ALA A 139 -13.55 -2.63 26.83
CA ALA A 139 -12.71 -2.15 27.95
C ALA A 139 -11.20 -2.04 27.62
N ASN A 140 -10.72 -2.65 26.52
CA ASN A 140 -9.30 -2.69 26.15
C ASN A 140 -9.07 -2.41 24.65
N LEU A 141 -9.73 -1.39 24.09
CA LEU A 141 -9.61 -1.03 22.67
C LEU A 141 -8.16 -0.83 22.20
N GLU A 142 -7.32 -0.21 23.03
CA GLU A 142 -5.90 0.04 22.73
C GLU A 142 -5.10 -1.25 22.54
N PHE A 143 -5.36 -2.28 23.37
CA PHE A 143 -4.71 -3.58 23.26
C PHE A 143 -5.07 -4.28 21.95
N TYR A 144 -6.33 -4.16 21.51
CA TYR A 144 -6.77 -4.68 20.21
C TYR A 144 -6.07 -3.99 19.04
N LEU A 145 -5.78 -2.69 19.13
CA LEU A 145 -5.03 -1.97 18.10
C LEU A 145 -3.57 -2.45 18.01
N VAL A 146 -2.94 -2.79 19.13
CA VAL A 146 -1.59 -3.38 19.13
C VAL A 146 -1.60 -4.77 18.49
N ILE A 147 -2.58 -5.62 18.83
CA ILE A 147 -2.76 -6.93 18.18
C ILE A 147 -3.01 -6.74 16.68
N PHE A 148 -3.84 -5.79 16.30
CA PHE A 148 -4.10 -5.43 14.92
C PHE A 148 -2.78 -5.07 14.21
N GLY A 149 -1.97 -4.15 14.75
CA GLY A 149 -0.64 -3.85 14.21
C GLY A 149 0.27 -5.09 14.05
N ALA A 150 0.25 -5.99 15.04
CA ALA A 150 1.08 -7.20 15.04
C ALA A 150 0.66 -8.20 13.96
N VAL A 151 -0.64 -8.43 13.84
CA VAL A 151 -1.20 -9.29 12.78
C VAL A 151 -0.88 -8.69 11.41
N ASN A 152 -1.03 -7.38 11.22
CA ASN A 152 -0.68 -6.70 9.97
C ASN A 152 0.79 -6.95 9.59
N LEU A 153 1.69 -6.82 10.55
CA LEU A 153 3.11 -7.04 10.32
C LEU A 153 3.39 -8.47 9.86
N VAL A 154 2.87 -9.46 10.59
CA VAL A 154 3.05 -10.88 10.25
C VAL A 154 2.44 -11.20 8.87
N THR A 155 1.24 -10.71 8.59
CA THR A 155 0.55 -10.98 7.33
C THR A 155 1.21 -10.28 6.15
N THR A 156 1.82 -9.11 6.36
CA THR A 156 2.65 -8.45 5.34
C THR A 156 3.88 -9.29 4.98
N PHE A 157 4.57 -9.87 5.98
CA PHE A 157 5.69 -10.77 5.73
C PHE A 157 5.26 -12.02 4.97
N VAL A 158 4.19 -12.65 5.42
CA VAL A 158 3.61 -13.83 4.75
C VAL A 158 3.14 -13.48 3.33
N GLY A 159 2.55 -12.30 3.14
CA GLY A 159 2.14 -11.76 1.85
C GLY A 159 3.31 -11.61 0.90
N GLY A 160 4.43 -11.03 1.38
CA GLY A 160 5.66 -10.90 0.60
C GLY A 160 6.20 -12.25 0.12
N ILE A 161 6.27 -13.25 0.99
CA ILE A 161 6.76 -14.60 0.63
C ILE A 161 5.82 -15.29 -0.37
N ASN A 162 4.50 -15.18 -0.16
CA ASN A 162 3.52 -15.81 -1.05
C ASN A 162 3.46 -15.17 -2.43
N MET A 163 3.90 -13.92 -2.55
CA MET A 163 3.82 -13.16 -3.79
C MET A 163 4.77 -13.66 -4.87
N ASP A 164 5.90 -14.24 -4.47
CA ASP A 164 6.86 -14.82 -5.40
C ASP A 164 6.36 -16.16 -5.98
N GLN A 165 5.40 -16.81 -5.32
CA GLN A 165 4.91 -18.14 -5.69
C GLN A 165 3.55 -18.14 -6.43
N LYS A 166 2.71 -17.13 -6.21
CA LYS A 166 1.33 -17.10 -6.72
C LYS A 166 1.17 -16.12 -7.88
N GLU A 167 0.25 -16.44 -8.78
CA GLU A 167 -0.19 -15.53 -9.82
C GLU A 167 -0.78 -14.25 -9.19
N ARG A 168 -0.15 -13.12 -9.48
CA ARG A 168 -0.44 -11.82 -8.85
C ARG A 168 -1.87 -11.35 -9.10
N ARG A 169 -2.37 -11.60 -10.31
CA ARG A 169 -3.76 -11.31 -10.68
C ARG A 169 -4.75 -12.07 -9.80
N LEU A 170 -4.53 -13.36 -9.59
CA LEU A 170 -5.39 -14.19 -8.75
C LEU A 170 -5.35 -13.74 -7.29
N LEU A 171 -4.16 -13.43 -6.76
CA LEU A 171 -4.00 -12.91 -5.40
C LEU A 171 -4.77 -11.60 -5.19
N MET A 172 -4.69 -10.68 -6.16
CA MET A 172 -5.41 -9.42 -6.12
C MET A 172 -6.92 -9.62 -6.18
N LEU A 173 -7.43 -10.42 -7.12
CA LEU A 173 -8.87 -10.67 -7.26
C LEU A 173 -9.46 -11.35 -6.03
N VAL A 174 -8.84 -12.42 -5.54
CA VAL A 174 -9.32 -13.14 -4.34
C VAL A 174 -9.32 -12.21 -3.13
N SER A 175 -8.28 -11.39 -2.95
CA SER A 175 -8.23 -10.45 -1.85
C SER A 175 -9.33 -9.39 -1.93
N GLN A 176 -9.60 -8.82 -3.12
CA GLN A 176 -10.69 -7.87 -3.31
C GLN A 176 -12.07 -8.50 -3.06
N VAL A 177 -12.33 -9.74 -3.50
CA VAL A 177 -13.60 -10.45 -3.20
C VAL A 177 -13.80 -10.53 -1.68
N LEU A 178 -12.79 -11.00 -0.97
CA LEU A 178 -12.90 -11.21 0.47
C LEU A 178 -12.98 -9.90 1.25
N LEU A 179 -12.31 -8.84 0.80
CA LEU A 179 -12.44 -7.49 1.37
C LEU A 179 -13.85 -6.93 1.14
N THR A 180 -14.43 -7.07 -0.06
CA THR A 180 -15.82 -6.68 -0.30
C THR A 180 -16.77 -7.45 0.62
N LEU A 181 -16.63 -8.77 0.71
CA LEU A 181 -17.49 -9.60 1.57
C LEU A 181 -17.38 -9.19 3.04
N THR A 182 -16.17 -8.98 3.56
CA THR A 182 -15.96 -8.55 4.95
C THR A 182 -16.53 -7.16 5.23
N LEU A 183 -16.37 -6.21 4.31
CA LEU A 183 -16.95 -4.86 4.44
C LEU A 183 -18.49 -4.87 4.40
N VAL A 184 -19.09 -5.68 3.53
CA VAL A 184 -20.55 -5.87 3.50
C VAL A 184 -21.03 -6.46 4.82
N MET A 185 -20.39 -7.53 5.31
CA MET A 185 -20.74 -8.17 6.58
C MET A 185 -20.63 -7.19 7.75
N LEU A 186 -19.56 -6.40 7.80
CA LEU A 186 -19.34 -5.40 8.84
C LEU A 186 -20.40 -4.29 8.80
N GLY A 187 -20.68 -3.75 7.60
CA GLY A 187 -21.71 -2.71 7.42
C GLY A 187 -23.11 -3.19 7.80
N THR A 188 -23.47 -4.42 7.41
CA THR A 188 -24.76 -5.04 7.77
C THR A 188 -24.88 -5.27 9.27
N PHE A 189 -23.80 -5.70 9.94
CA PHE A 189 -23.81 -5.84 11.40
C PHE A 189 -24.01 -4.49 12.11
N VAL A 190 -23.29 -3.45 11.68
CA VAL A 190 -23.43 -2.10 12.25
C VAL A 190 -24.85 -1.55 12.03
N TYR A 191 -25.46 -1.83 10.87
CA TYR A 191 -26.85 -1.47 10.58
C TYR A 191 -27.85 -2.18 11.51
N LEU A 192 -27.69 -3.49 11.71
CA LEU A 192 -28.53 -4.27 12.63
C LEU A 192 -28.37 -3.81 14.09
N ARG A 193 -27.17 -3.38 14.47
CA ARG A 193 -26.88 -2.83 15.80
C ARG A 193 -27.62 -1.51 16.04
N ASP A 194 -27.61 -0.62 15.06
CA ASP A 194 -28.23 0.70 15.15
C ASP A 194 -29.78 0.61 15.20
N ASN A 195 -30.37 -0.33 14.46
CA ASN A 195 -31.82 -0.55 14.40
C ASN A 195 -32.41 -1.37 15.56
N GLN A 196 -31.65 -1.64 16.63
CA GLN A 196 -32.11 -2.29 17.87
C GLN A 196 -32.72 -3.70 17.71
N ASP A 197 -32.25 -4.51 16.76
CA ASP A 197 -32.58 -5.95 16.72
C ASP A 197 -31.79 -6.73 17.79
N ILE A 198 -32.15 -6.50 19.06
CA ILE A 198 -31.40 -6.89 20.28
C ILE A 198 -31.10 -8.40 20.37
N LYS A 199 -31.94 -9.25 19.77
CA LYS A 199 -31.80 -10.72 19.85
C LYS A 199 -30.62 -11.28 19.04
N ILE A 200 -30.26 -10.66 17.92
CA ILE A 200 -29.16 -11.12 17.06
C ILE A 200 -27.82 -10.60 17.58
N ILE A 201 -27.81 -9.38 18.12
CA ILE A 201 -26.62 -8.68 18.60
C ILE A 201 -25.97 -9.44 19.76
N GLN A 202 -26.74 -9.86 20.77
CA GLN A 202 -26.20 -10.58 21.94
C GLN A 202 -25.55 -11.94 21.61
N SER A 203 -25.96 -12.57 20.50
CA SER A 203 -25.40 -13.86 20.08
C SER A 203 -24.20 -13.71 19.12
N CYS A 204 -24.04 -12.55 18.48
CA CYS A 204 -23.11 -12.35 17.36
C CYS A 204 -22.07 -11.24 17.60
N GLU A 205 -21.82 -10.80 18.85
CA GLU A 205 -20.85 -9.74 19.16
C GLU A 205 -19.41 -10.06 18.70
N TRP A 206 -19.09 -11.33 18.47
CA TRP A 206 -17.78 -11.75 17.97
C TRP A 206 -17.61 -11.53 16.46
N VAL A 207 -18.70 -11.34 15.70
CA VAL A 207 -18.67 -11.24 14.23
C VAL A 207 -17.87 -10.03 13.75
N PRO A 208 -18.07 -8.79 14.24
CA PRO A 208 -17.27 -7.64 13.82
C PRO A 208 -15.78 -7.80 14.11
N ASN A 209 -15.43 -8.41 15.24
CA ASN A 209 -14.05 -8.68 15.63
C ASN A 209 -13.38 -9.61 14.60
N VAL A 210 -14.06 -10.71 14.26
CA VAL A 210 -13.55 -11.64 13.24
C VAL A 210 -13.48 -10.97 11.88
N CYS A 211 -14.48 -10.18 11.48
CA CYS A 211 -14.44 -9.44 10.21
C CYS A 211 -13.24 -8.48 10.12
N LEU A 212 -12.91 -7.75 11.19
CA LEU A 212 -11.75 -6.85 11.21
C LEU A 212 -10.42 -7.62 11.19
N ILE A 213 -10.33 -8.76 11.87
CA ILE A 213 -9.16 -9.64 11.82
C ILE A 213 -9.00 -10.28 10.43
N VAL A 214 -10.09 -10.66 9.77
CA VAL A 214 -10.03 -11.18 8.40
C VAL A 214 -9.62 -10.06 7.44
N TYR A 215 -10.18 -8.86 7.59
CA TYR A 215 -9.83 -7.69 6.79
C TYR A 215 -8.33 -7.38 6.87
N ILE A 216 -7.75 -7.37 8.07
CA ILE A 216 -6.33 -7.04 8.26
C ILE A 216 -5.37 -8.14 7.78
N ILE A 217 -5.82 -9.39 7.70
CA ILE A 217 -5.02 -10.47 7.13
C ILE A 217 -5.00 -10.36 5.61
N ILE A 218 -6.15 -10.09 5.02
CA ILE A 218 -6.33 -10.14 3.57
C ILE A 218 -5.75 -8.91 2.89
N TYR A 219 -5.92 -7.73 3.50
CA TYR A 219 -5.49 -6.47 2.92
C TYR A 219 -3.98 -6.46 2.56
N PRO A 220 -3.04 -6.76 3.49
CA PRO A 220 -1.61 -6.72 3.19
C PRO A 220 -1.14 -7.82 2.24
N VAL A 221 -1.86 -8.96 2.19
CA VAL A 221 -1.48 -10.10 1.37
C VAL A 221 -1.77 -9.85 -0.10
N GLY A 222 -2.87 -9.16 -0.44
CA GLY A 222 -3.23 -8.89 -1.83
C GLY A 222 -3.15 -7.42 -2.19
N VAL A 223 -4.17 -6.66 -1.82
CA VAL A 223 -4.37 -5.26 -2.22
C VAL A 223 -3.22 -4.34 -1.78
N GLY A 224 -2.57 -4.61 -0.65
CA GLY A 224 -1.50 -3.76 -0.12
C GLY A 224 -0.16 -3.91 -0.84
N THR A 225 0.16 -5.10 -1.37
CA THR A 225 1.45 -5.39 -1.99
C THR A 225 1.39 -5.29 -3.50
N VAL A 226 0.42 -5.96 -4.14
CA VAL A 226 0.35 -6.16 -5.59
C VAL A 226 0.44 -4.86 -6.42
N PRO A 227 -0.30 -3.77 -6.10
CA PRO A 227 -0.25 -2.53 -6.89
C PRO A 227 1.12 -1.85 -6.89
N GLY A 228 1.89 -2.02 -5.82
CA GLY A 228 3.24 -1.46 -5.71
C GLY A 228 4.19 -2.11 -6.70
N ILE A 229 4.13 -3.43 -6.86
CA ILE A 229 4.99 -4.13 -7.84
C ILE A 229 4.45 -4.00 -9.24
N LEU A 230 3.12 -3.96 -9.41
CA LEU A 230 2.52 -3.72 -10.72
C LEU A 230 2.94 -2.36 -11.29
N SER A 231 3.01 -1.33 -10.44
CA SER A 231 3.63 -0.05 -10.81
C SER A 231 5.09 -0.23 -11.27
N GLY A 232 5.84 -1.13 -10.64
CA GLY A 232 7.22 -1.44 -11.02
C GLY A 232 7.38 -2.19 -12.35
N GLU A 233 6.38 -2.99 -12.74
CA GLU A 233 6.42 -3.90 -13.90
C GLU A 233 5.78 -3.31 -15.16
N ILE A 234 4.67 -2.59 -15.00
CA ILE A 234 3.90 -2.03 -16.12
C ILE A 234 4.50 -0.70 -16.62
N LEU A 235 5.23 0.02 -15.76
CA LEU A 235 5.82 1.30 -16.13
C LEU A 235 7.08 1.11 -17.01
N HIS A 236 7.09 1.79 -18.15
CA HIS A 236 8.22 1.80 -19.09
C HIS A 236 9.52 2.25 -18.41
N SER A 237 10.60 1.50 -18.61
CA SER A 237 11.92 1.72 -18.02
C SER A 237 12.46 3.12 -18.27
N SER A 238 12.29 3.66 -19.49
CA SER A 238 12.77 4.99 -19.90
C SER A 238 12.08 6.17 -19.21
N ALA A 239 10.90 5.98 -18.61
CA ALA A 239 10.13 7.05 -17.96
C ALA A 239 9.67 6.68 -16.55
N LYS A 240 10.29 5.66 -15.93
CA LYS A 240 9.84 5.07 -14.67
C LYS A 240 9.83 6.07 -13.51
N GLY A 241 10.85 6.93 -13.42
CA GLY A 241 10.94 7.96 -12.38
C GLY A 241 9.80 8.99 -12.44
N PHE A 242 9.55 9.57 -13.61
CA PHE A 242 8.46 10.52 -13.82
C PHE A 242 7.09 9.87 -13.63
N SER A 243 6.87 8.71 -14.26
CA SER A 243 5.61 7.97 -14.20
C SER A 243 5.23 7.60 -12.77
N ASN A 244 6.18 7.08 -11.99
CA ASN A 244 5.96 6.72 -10.60
C ASN A 244 5.66 7.96 -9.73
N SER A 245 6.32 9.09 -10.01
CA SER A 245 6.06 10.34 -9.32
C SER A 245 4.62 10.82 -9.56
N VAL A 246 4.15 10.78 -10.81
CA VAL A 246 2.77 11.14 -11.17
C VAL A 246 1.76 10.22 -10.47
N VAL A 247 1.96 8.89 -10.55
CA VAL A 247 1.11 7.90 -9.87
C VAL A 247 1.06 8.17 -8.37
N MET A 248 2.21 8.45 -7.75
CA MET A 248 2.30 8.67 -6.30
C MET A 248 1.61 9.97 -5.87
N VAL A 249 1.75 11.05 -6.65
CA VAL A 249 1.03 12.31 -6.39
C VAL A 249 -0.48 12.09 -6.49
N LEU A 250 -0.96 11.42 -7.54
CA LEU A 250 -2.39 11.14 -7.72
C LEU A 250 -2.94 10.22 -6.62
N THR A 251 -2.20 9.17 -6.27
CA THR A 251 -2.57 8.26 -5.18
C THR A 251 -2.65 9.02 -3.84
N SER A 252 -1.72 9.94 -3.59
CA SER A 252 -1.72 10.76 -2.38
C SER A 252 -2.91 11.73 -2.34
N ILE A 253 -3.27 12.33 -3.47
CA ILE A 253 -4.46 13.19 -3.61
C ILE A 253 -5.72 12.37 -3.31
N PHE A 254 -5.85 11.18 -3.88
CA PHE A 254 -6.97 10.28 -3.60
C PHE A 254 -6.99 9.86 -2.13
N GLY A 255 -5.82 9.66 -1.50
CA GLY A 255 -5.73 9.32 -0.08
C GLY A 255 -6.19 10.44 0.82
N PHE A 256 -5.79 11.67 0.50
CA PHE A 256 -6.27 12.86 1.18
C PHE A 256 -7.79 13.05 1.01
N LEU A 257 -8.32 12.89 -0.21
CA LEU A 257 -9.75 12.96 -0.47
C LEU A 257 -10.52 11.93 0.37
N THR A 258 -10.05 10.68 0.40
CA THR A 258 -10.71 9.61 1.17
C THR A 258 -10.72 9.93 2.67
N MET A 259 -9.63 10.49 3.20
CA MET A 259 -9.58 10.95 4.60
C MET A 259 -10.57 12.08 4.88
N PHE A 260 -10.69 13.04 3.96
CA PHE A 260 -11.63 14.15 4.09
C PHE A 260 -13.09 13.65 4.10
N TYR A 261 -13.42 12.73 3.19
CA TYR A 261 -14.77 12.19 3.10
C TYR A 261 -15.14 11.23 4.24
N PHE A 262 -14.16 10.55 4.87
CA PHE A 262 -14.43 9.55 5.92
C PHE A 262 -15.41 10.04 7.00
N LYS A 263 -15.11 11.19 7.62
CA LYS A 263 -15.98 11.76 8.67
C LYS A 263 -17.29 12.30 8.10
N LEU A 264 -17.25 12.90 6.90
CA LEU A 264 -18.44 13.43 6.24
C LEU A 264 -19.46 12.34 5.92
N THR A 265 -18.98 11.18 5.43
CA THR A 265 -19.81 10.02 5.12
C THR A 265 -20.44 9.44 6.38
N ILE A 266 -19.70 9.36 7.50
CA ILE A 266 -20.27 8.92 8.79
C ILE A 266 -21.40 9.85 9.24
N ILE A 267 -21.24 11.17 9.09
CA ILE A 267 -22.28 12.15 9.49
C ILE A 267 -23.50 12.06 8.57
N ALA A 268 -23.30 11.89 7.27
CA ALA A 268 -24.37 11.93 6.28
C ALA A 268 -25.17 10.61 6.18
N LEU A 269 -24.48 9.46 6.20
CA LEU A 269 -25.05 8.13 5.94
C LEU A 269 -24.99 7.22 7.17
N GLY A 270 -24.43 7.68 8.27
CA GLY A 270 -24.15 6.84 9.43
C GLY A 270 -22.93 5.92 9.24
N PRO A 271 -22.50 5.25 10.31
CA PRO A 271 -21.35 4.37 10.29
C PRO A 271 -21.54 3.13 9.41
N TRP A 272 -22.77 2.61 9.28
CA TRP A 272 -23.09 1.49 8.40
C TRP A 272 -22.97 1.86 6.92
N GLY A 273 -23.42 3.07 6.55
CA GLY A 273 -23.35 3.57 5.18
C GLY A 273 -21.91 3.74 4.69
N LEU A 274 -20.98 4.12 5.59
CA LEU A 274 -19.55 4.19 5.28
C LEU A 274 -18.99 2.84 4.81
N PHE A 275 -19.24 1.76 5.55
CA PHE A 275 -18.72 0.42 5.20
C PHE A 275 -19.32 -0.09 3.90
N TRP A 276 -20.61 0.17 3.63
CA TRP A 276 -21.23 -0.18 2.36
C TRP A 276 -20.68 0.65 1.19
N CYS A 277 -20.41 1.94 1.36
CA CYS A 277 -19.73 2.74 0.34
C CYS A 277 -18.35 2.15 0.00
N PHE A 278 -17.55 1.80 1.01
CA PHE A 278 -16.27 1.13 0.80
C PHE A 278 -16.40 -0.23 0.13
N ALA A 279 -17.41 -1.03 0.50
CA ALA A 279 -17.68 -2.30 -0.16
C ALA A 279 -18.01 -2.14 -1.65
N VAL A 280 -18.87 -1.17 -1.99
CA VAL A 280 -19.25 -0.89 -3.39
C VAL A 280 -18.04 -0.42 -4.20
N ILE A 281 -17.23 0.48 -3.65
CA ILE A 281 -16.03 0.98 -4.33
C ILE A 281 -15.00 -0.14 -4.52
N THR A 282 -14.80 -0.99 -3.50
CA THR A 282 -13.89 -2.14 -3.58
C THR A 282 -14.38 -3.16 -4.60
N PHE A 283 -15.70 -3.36 -4.71
CA PHE A 283 -16.32 -4.21 -5.72
C PHE A 283 -16.16 -3.64 -7.15
N LEU A 284 -16.33 -2.33 -7.33
CA LEU A 284 -16.03 -1.69 -8.61
C LEU A 284 -14.55 -1.81 -8.97
N GLY A 285 -13.66 -1.67 -7.98
CA GLY A 285 -12.24 -1.94 -8.11
C GLY A 285 -11.94 -3.39 -8.51
N LEU A 286 -12.69 -4.35 -7.98
CA LEU A 286 -12.60 -5.76 -8.39
C LEU A 286 -12.98 -5.97 -9.85
N LEU A 287 -14.08 -5.37 -10.30
CA LEU A 287 -14.50 -5.45 -11.70
C LEU A 287 -13.43 -4.83 -12.61
N PHE A 288 -12.91 -3.66 -12.23
CA PHE A 288 -11.83 -3.01 -12.96
C PHE A 288 -10.58 -3.89 -13.05
N SER A 289 -10.14 -4.46 -11.92
CA SER A 289 -9.04 -5.41 -11.84
C SER A 289 -9.27 -6.61 -12.75
N TYR A 290 -10.47 -7.19 -12.73
CA TYR A 290 -10.78 -8.40 -13.49
C TYR A 290 -10.65 -8.18 -15.01
N PHE A 291 -11.13 -7.04 -15.52
CA PHE A 291 -11.11 -6.73 -16.94
C PHE A 291 -9.79 -6.16 -17.45
N ASN A 292 -9.09 -5.35 -16.65
CA ASN A 292 -7.92 -4.60 -17.12
C ASN A 292 -6.59 -5.25 -16.76
N LEU A 293 -6.50 -6.05 -15.68
CA LEU A 293 -5.24 -6.73 -15.36
C LEU A 293 -5.01 -7.88 -16.34
N PRO A 294 -3.82 -7.94 -16.97
CA PRO A 294 -3.39 -9.11 -17.75
C PRO A 294 -3.27 -10.35 -16.86
#